data_AF-G3V4S6-F1
#
_entry.id   AF-G3V4S6-F1
#
_cell.length_a   1.000
_cell.length_b   1.000
_cell.length_c   1.000
_cell.angle_alpha   90.00
_cell.angle_beta   90.00
_cell.angle_gamma   90.00
#
_symmetry.space_group_name_H-M   'P 1'
#
loop_
_entity.id
_entity.type
_entity.pdbx_description
1 polymer ?
#
loop_
_entity_poly.entity_id
_entity_poly.type
_entity_poly.pdbx_seq_one_letter_code
_entity_poly.pdbx_strand_id
1 'polypeptide(L)' 'MNKLRQSFRRKKDVYVPEASRPHQWQTDEEGVRTGKCSFPVKYLGHVEVDESRGMHICEDAVKRLKA' A
#
# COMPACT_ATOMS: atom_id res chain seq x y z
N MET A 1 -34.33 31.08 15.14
CA MET A 1 -33.03 31.63 15.62
C MET A 1 -32.54 30.73 16.74
N ASN A 2 -31.37 30.08 16.76
CA ASN A 2 -30.15 30.14 15.95
C ASN A 2 -29.56 28.72 15.81
N LYS A 3 -29.54 28.13 14.60
CA LYS A 3 -28.63 27.01 14.29
C LYS A 3 -27.28 27.63 13.91
N LEU A 4 -26.52 28.05 14.93
CA LEU A 4 -25.21 28.65 14.71
C LEU A 4 -24.29 27.60 14.08
N ARG A 5 -23.89 27.84 12.83
CA ARG A 5 -22.87 27.13 12.05
C ARG A 5 -21.72 26.67 12.96
N GLN A 6 -21.69 25.38 13.32
CA GLN A 6 -20.49 24.76 13.88
C GLN A 6 -19.42 24.47 12.81
N SER A 7 -19.61 24.95 11.58
CA SER A 7 -18.75 24.71 10.41
C SER A 7 -17.41 25.47 10.43
N PHE A 8 -17.07 26.17 11.52
CA PHE A 8 -15.84 26.96 11.61
C PHE A 8 -14.90 26.57 12.76
N ARG A 9 -15.19 25.49 13.51
CA ARG A 9 -14.14 24.90 14.34
C ARG A 9 -13.20 24.14 13.40
N ARG A 10 -12.13 24.82 12.95
CA ARG A 10 -10.93 24.12 12.47
C ARG A 10 -10.61 23.06 13.52
N LYS A 11 -10.78 21.78 13.15
CA LYS A 11 -10.39 20.66 13.99
C LYS A 11 -8.93 20.92 14.34
N LYS A 12 -8.66 21.25 15.60
CA LYS A 12 -7.29 21.31 16.12
C LYS A 12 -6.71 19.96 15.74
N ASP A 13 -5.67 19.92 14.92
CA ASP A 13 -5.01 18.66 14.56
C ASP A 13 -4.68 17.98 15.88
N VAL A 14 -5.47 16.96 16.21
CA VAL A 14 -5.23 16.15 17.40
C VAL A 14 -3.88 15.56 17.12
N TYR A 15 -2.87 15.94 17.89
CA TYR A 15 -1.55 15.34 17.79
C TYR A 15 -1.74 13.85 18.06
N VAL A 16 -1.78 13.06 16.98
CA VAL A 16 -1.83 11.60 17.03
C VAL A 16 -0.36 11.16 17.02
N PRO A 17 0.14 10.60 18.13
CA PRO A 17 1.46 9.99 18.17
C PRO A 17 1.62 9.01 17.01
N GLU A 18 2.82 8.90 16.45
CA GLU A 18 3.07 8.05 15.29
C GLU A 18 2.65 6.59 15.53
N ALA A 19 2.88 6.07 16.75
CA ALA A 19 2.44 4.75 17.18
C ALA A 19 0.91 4.58 17.26
N SER A 20 0.16 5.67 17.34
CA SER A 20 -1.30 5.70 17.37
C SER A 20 -1.92 5.93 16.00
N ARG A 21 -1.10 6.16 14.95
CA ARG A 21 -1.58 6.19 13.57
C ARG A 21 -1.83 4.75 13.14
N PRO A 22 -2.94 4.46 12.43
CA PRO A 22 -3.14 3.14 11.82
C PRO A 22 -1.89 2.79 11.02
N HIS A 23 -1.30 1.63 11.32
CA HIS A 23 -0.14 1.16 10.58
C HIS A 23 -0.53 1.05 9.10
N GLN A 24 0.31 1.59 8.20
CA GLN A 24 -0.03 1.78 6.79
C GLN A 24 -0.49 0.47 6.11
N TRP A 25 0.03 -0.68 6.56
CA TRP A 25 -0.27 -2.00 6.02
C TRP A 25 -1.23 -2.83 6.89
N GLN A 26 -1.83 -2.28 7.95
CA GLN A 26 -2.65 -3.07 8.88
C GLN A 26 -3.78 -3.83 8.17
N THR A 27 -4.50 -3.15 7.26
CA THR A 27 -5.56 -3.76 6.44
C THR A 27 -5.01 -4.83 5.50
N ASP A 28 -3.83 -4.58 4.93
CA ASP A 28 -3.18 -5.50 3.98
C ASP A 28 -2.70 -6.76 4.71
N GLU A 29 -2.12 -6.62 5.91
CA GLU A 29 -1.71 -7.72 6.78
C GLU A 29 -2.90 -8.61 7.16
N GLU A 30 -4.03 -8.01 7.56
CA GLU A 30 -5.26 -8.75 7.81
C GLU A 30 -5.76 -9.45 6.55
N GLY A 31 -5.74 -8.77 5.41
CA GLY A 31 -6.06 -9.34 4.11
C GLY A 31 -5.19 -10.55 3.76
N VAL A 32 -3.88 -10.50 4.02
CA VAL A 32 -2.94 -11.60 3.73
C VAL A 32 -3.29 -12.79 4.61
N ARG A 33 -3.46 -12.57 5.91
CA ARG A 33 -3.80 -13.62 6.88
C ARG A 33 -5.15 -14.29 6.60
N THR A 34 -6.11 -13.54 6.06
CA THR A 34 -7.45 -14.04 5.72
C THR A 34 -7.59 -14.51 4.28
N GLY A 35 -6.53 -14.40 3.45
CA GLY A 35 -6.55 -14.81 2.04
C GLY A 35 -7.38 -13.90 1.12
N LYS A 36 -7.58 -12.63 1.49
CA LYS A 36 -8.40 -11.64 0.76
C LYS A 36 -7.61 -10.42 0.27
N CYS A 37 -6.29 -10.40 0.47
CA CYS A 37 -5.44 -9.29 0.02
C CYS A 37 -5.32 -9.27 -1.51
N SER A 38 -5.71 -8.15 -2.13
CA SER A 38 -5.63 -7.96 -3.58
C SER A 38 -5.39 -6.49 -3.91
N PHE A 39 -4.57 -6.24 -4.93
CA PHE A 39 -4.26 -4.89 -5.40
C PHE A 39 -4.44 -4.78 -6.92
N PRO A 40 -4.79 -3.59 -7.43
CA PRO A 40 -4.79 -3.34 -8.87
C PRO A 40 -3.36 -3.31 -9.39
N VAL A 41 -2.98 -4.27 -10.24
CA VAL A 41 -1.64 -4.37 -10.84
C VAL A 41 -1.74 -4.72 -12.32
N LYS A 42 -0.70 -4.37 -13.10
CA LYS A 42 -0.54 -4.84 -14.48
C LYS A 42 0.36 -6.07 -14.49
N TYR A 43 -0.17 -7.21 -14.93
CA TYR A 43 0.64 -8.41 -15.15
C TYR A 43 1.45 -8.26 -16.43
N LEU A 44 2.79 -8.34 -16.33
CA LEU A 44 3.71 -8.19 -17.46
C LEU A 44 4.02 -9.53 -18.16
N GLY A 45 3.67 -10.66 -17.56
CA GLY A 45 4.03 -11.99 -18.05
C GLY A 45 5.00 -12.72 -17.12
N HIS A 46 5.59 -13.81 -17.62
CA HIS A 46 6.60 -14.61 -16.94
C HIS A 46 7.82 -14.81 -17.85
N VAL A 47 9.01 -14.92 -17.27
CA VAL A 47 10.26 -15.14 -18.01
C VAL A 47 11.16 -16.09 -17.23
N GLU A 48 11.88 -16.96 -17.94
CA GLU A 48 12.88 -17.85 -17.33
C GLU A 48 14.12 -17.05 -16.90
N VAL A 49 14.72 -17.47 -15.80
CA VAL A 49 15.89 -16.81 -15.18
C VAL A 49 16.96 -17.84 -14.84
N ASP A 50 18.21 -17.39 -14.84
CA ASP A 50 19.37 -18.27 -14.64
C ASP A 50 19.57 -18.67 -13.17
N GLU A 51 19.21 -17.78 -12.23
CA GLU A 51 19.30 -18.04 -10.79
C GLU A 51 17.92 -17.92 -10.11
N SER A 52 17.70 -18.74 -9.08
CA SER A 52 16.42 -18.81 -8.39
C SER A 52 16.16 -17.64 -7.43
N ARG A 53 17.16 -16.83 -7.10
CA ARG A 53 17.09 -15.79 -6.06
C ARG A 53 18.03 -14.64 -6.37
N GLY A 54 17.67 -13.43 -5.96
CA GLY A 54 18.52 -12.23 -6.05
C GLY A 54 17.74 -11.02 -6.56
N MET A 55 18.00 -9.85 -5.96
CA MET A 55 17.32 -8.61 -6.37
C MET A 55 17.61 -8.28 -7.84
N HIS A 56 18.88 -8.39 -8.24
CA HIS A 56 19.33 -8.09 -9.61
C HIS A 56 18.65 -8.99 -10.66
N ILE A 57 18.35 -10.25 -10.32
CA ILE A 57 17.62 -11.18 -11.20
C ILE A 57 16.20 -10.67 -11.48
N CYS A 58 15.48 -10.21 -10.44
CA CYS A 58 14.15 -9.65 -10.60
C CYS A 58 14.16 -8.34 -11.41
N GLU A 59 15.16 -7.48 -11.19
CA GLU A 59 15.32 -6.24 -11.96
C GLU A 59 15.54 -6.51 -13.45
N ASP A 60 16.40 -7.47 -13.79
CA ASP A 60 16.66 -7.84 -15.18
C ASP A 60 15.46 -8.53 -15.84
N ALA A 61 14.71 -9.36 -15.11
CA ALA A 61 13.45 -9.93 -15.59
C ALA A 61 12.44 -8.83 -15.98
N VAL A 62 12.31 -7.78 -15.16
CA VAL A 62 11.43 -6.64 -15.46
C VAL A 62 11.93 -5.87 -16.68
N LYS A 63 13.23 -5.69 -16.88
CA LYS A 63 13.78 -5.05 -18.08
C LYS A 63 13.42 -5.85 -19.34
N ARG A 64 13.55 -7.17 -19.32
CA ARG A 64 13.20 -8.06 -20.44
C ARG A 64 11.70 -8.03 -20.77
N LEU A 65 10.83 -8.00 -19.76
CA LEU A 65 9.37 -8.00 -19.94
C LEU A 65 8.79 -6.63 -20.35
N LYS A 66 9.56 -5.55 -20.23
CA LYS A 66 9.16 -4.20 -20.64
C LYS A 66 9.72 -3.78 -22.00
N ALA A 67 10.68 -4.52 -22.55
CA ALA A 67 11.20 -4.32 -23.90
C ALA A 67 10.16 -4.68 -24.95
#